data_AF-A0A529L5I3-F1
#
_entry.id   AF-A0A529L5I3-F1
#
_cell.length_a   1.000
_cell.length_b   1.000
_cell.length_c   1.000
_cell.angle_alpha   90.00
_cell.angle_beta   90.00
_cell.angle_gamma   90.00
#
_symmetry.space_group_name_H-M   'P 1'
#
loop_
_entity.id
_entity.type
_entity.pdbx_description
1 polymer ?
#
loop_
_entity_poly.entity_id
_entity_poly.type
_entity_poly.pdbx_seq_one_letter_code
_entity_poly.pdbx_strand_id
1 'polypeptide(L)'
;LIAMLCGVMLGLYAGWRRGGAVDRIAMGASLALYSTPSFWLAMVLVVIFSTALGWFPGYGIYSPGASIGSTDKILDYLRHLALPVAAVALGLIGQYVVVARAAMSDVVTEDYMVTARAKGLTNGQMLMRHAFRNAMLPLVTLITLNLGYVVAGAITVEAVFAWPGIGGLTVEALNARDYPVLQGIFLLLGVSIVVANLLADLAYGILDPRIRQ
;
A
#
# COMPACT_ATOMS: atom_id res chain seq x y z
N LEU A 1 4.68 -0.83 -2.14
CA LEU A 1 4.72 -0.99 -3.62
C LEU A 1 3.55 -1.82 -4.14
N ILE A 2 3.41 -3.10 -3.73
CA ILE A 2 2.31 -3.98 -4.19
C ILE A 2 0.95 -3.32 -4.02
N ALA A 3 0.66 -2.79 -2.82
CA ALA A 3 -0.62 -2.17 -2.53
C ALA A 3 -0.90 -0.93 -3.39
N MET A 4 0.11 -0.10 -3.59
CA MET A 4 0.04 1.07 -4.46
C MET A 4 -0.27 0.63 -5.90
N LEU A 5 0.51 -0.28 -6.48
CA LEU A 5 0.30 -0.71 -7.87
C LEU A 5 -1.07 -1.35 -8.07
N CYS A 6 -1.42 -2.36 -7.25
CA CYS A 6 -2.67 -3.07 -7.40
C CYS A 6 -3.88 -2.19 -7.06
N GLY A 7 -3.82 -1.47 -5.94
CA GLY A 7 -4.93 -0.65 -5.46
C GLY A 7 -5.20 0.57 -6.33
N VAL A 8 -4.15 1.27 -6.76
CA VAL A 8 -4.29 2.42 -7.68
C VAL A 8 -4.83 1.94 -9.03
N MET A 9 -4.24 0.91 -9.63
CA MET A 9 -4.70 0.44 -10.95
C MET A 9 -6.14 -0.06 -10.90
N LEU A 10 -6.51 -0.83 -9.88
CA LEU A 10 -7.87 -1.31 -9.71
C LEU A 10 -8.86 -0.17 -9.44
N GLY A 11 -8.50 0.80 -8.59
CA GLY A 11 -9.35 1.96 -8.30
C GLY A 11 -9.54 2.88 -9.49
N LEU A 12 -8.47 3.23 -10.21
CA LEU A 12 -8.55 4.02 -11.43
C LEU A 12 -9.39 3.31 -12.50
N TYR A 13 -9.23 1.99 -12.66
CA TYR A 13 -10.03 1.22 -13.62
C TYR A 13 -11.51 1.14 -13.20
N ALA A 14 -11.79 0.93 -11.92
CA ALA A 14 -13.15 0.95 -11.36
C ALA A 14 -13.84 2.30 -11.56
N GLY A 15 -13.12 3.41 -11.33
CA GLY A 15 -13.65 4.77 -11.51
C GLY A 15 -13.92 5.10 -12.97
N TRP A 16 -13.07 4.63 -13.88
CA TRP A 16 -13.30 4.77 -15.32
C TRP A 16 -14.55 4.02 -15.80
N ARG A 17 -14.82 2.83 -15.24
CA ARG A 17 -16.02 2.02 -15.54
C ARG A 17 -17.08 2.13 -14.45
N ARG A 18 -17.33 3.36 -13.96
CA ARG A 18 -18.30 3.65 -12.91
C ARG A 18 -19.66 3.01 -13.18
N GLY A 19 -20.24 2.38 -12.17
CA GLY A 19 -21.53 1.69 -12.24
C GLY A 19 -21.48 0.26 -12.79
N GLY A 20 -20.33 -0.19 -13.30
CA GLY A 20 -20.12 -1.56 -13.75
C GLY A 20 -20.03 -2.58 -12.61
N ALA A 21 -19.97 -3.88 -12.96
CA ALA A 21 -19.74 -4.95 -11.99
C ALA A 21 -18.36 -4.83 -11.32
N VAL A 22 -17.33 -4.46 -12.08
CA VAL A 22 -15.96 -4.26 -11.55
C VAL A 22 -15.95 -3.17 -10.49
N ASP A 23 -16.60 -2.04 -10.73
CA ASP A 23 -16.71 -0.95 -9.76
C ASP A 23 -17.38 -1.40 -8.47
N ARG A 24 -18.55 -2.05 -8.57
CA ARG A 24 -19.31 -2.53 -7.40
C ARG A 24 -18.53 -3.57 -6.57
N ILE A 25 -17.90 -4.55 -7.23
CA ILE A 25 -17.13 -5.60 -6.56
C ILE A 25 -15.86 -5.00 -5.94
N ALA A 26 -15.10 -4.20 -6.71
CA ALA A 26 -13.87 -3.60 -6.21
C ALA A 26 -14.14 -2.67 -5.02
N MET A 27 -15.16 -1.82 -5.09
CA MET A 27 -15.54 -0.95 -3.98
C MET A 27 -16.03 -1.74 -2.76
N GLY A 28 -16.89 -2.75 -2.96
CA GLY A 28 -17.38 -3.58 -1.86
C GLY A 28 -16.25 -4.33 -1.14
N ALA A 29 -15.38 -4.99 -1.89
CA ALA A 29 -14.21 -5.69 -1.34
C ALA A 29 -13.23 -4.72 -0.66
N SER A 30 -12.97 -3.57 -1.28
CA SER A 30 -12.03 -2.58 -0.75
C SER A 30 -12.53 -1.92 0.51
N LEU A 31 -13.83 -1.64 0.60
CA LEU A 31 -14.43 -1.08 1.82
C LEU A 31 -14.41 -2.08 2.97
N ALA A 32 -14.67 -3.36 2.68
CA ALA A 32 -14.54 -4.43 3.66
C ALA A 32 -13.09 -4.55 4.17
N LEU A 33 -12.11 -4.59 3.26
CA LEU A 33 -10.69 -4.64 3.62
C LEU A 33 -10.23 -3.40 4.41
N TYR A 34 -10.62 -2.21 3.97
CA TYR A 34 -10.20 -0.95 4.60
C TYR A 34 -10.84 -0.75 5.99
N SER A 35 -12.07 -1.21 6.18
CA SER A 35 -12.77 -1.12 7.46
C SER A 35 -12.32 -2.19 8.46
N THR A 36 -11.58 -3.20 8.00
CA THR A 36 -11.12 -4.31 8.83
C THR A 36 -9.79 -3.93 9.51
N PRO A 37 -9.66 -4.12 10.83
CA PRO A 37 -8.40 -3.90 11.52
C PRO A 37 -7.28 -4.79 10.95
N SER A 38 -6.10 -4.20 10.69
CA SER A 38 -4.98 -4.90 10.04
C SER A 38 -4.49 -6.13 10.83
N PHE A 39 -4.48 -6.08 12.16
CA PHE A 39 -4.10 -7.20 13.01
C PHE A 39 -5.10 -8.36 12.92
N TRP A 40 -6.39 -8.04 12.81
CA TRP A 40 -7.44 -9.06 12.68
C TRP A 40 -7.32 -9.74 11.32
N LEU A 41 -7.08 -8.95 10.26
CA LEU A 41 -6.81 -9.48 8.94
C LEU A 41 -5.58 -10.39 8.95
N ALA A 42 -4.51 -9.99 9.64
CA ALA A 42 -3.32 -10.83 9.83
C ALA A 42 -3.65 -12.16 10.52
N MET A 43 -4.43 -12.14 11.61
CA MET A 43 -4.88 -13.36 12.31
C MET A 43 -5.69 -14.28 11.41
N VAL A 44 -6.61 -13.74 10.60
CA VAL A 44 -7.40 -14.53 9.64
C VAL A 44 -6.50 -15.17 8.58
N LEU A 45 -5.51 -14.43 8.06
CA LEU A 45 -4.55 -14.97 7.11
C LEU A 45 -3.74 -16.12 7.72
N VAL A 46 -3.32 -16.01 8.99
CA VAL A 46 -2.62 -17.10 9.69
C VAL A 46 -3.51 -18.33 9.80
N VAL A 47 -4.76 -18.18 10.26
CA VAL A 47 -5.69 -19.31 10.43
C VAL A 47 -5.93 -20.05 9.11
N ILE A 48 -6.14 -19.31 8.03
CA ILE A 48 -6.45 -19.90 6.72
C ILE A 48 -5.21 -20.49 6.07
N PHE A 49 -4.16 -19.68 5.89
CA PHE A 49 -3.03 -20.02 5.04
C PHE A 49 -1.90 -20.75 5.74
N SER A 50 -1.78 -20.57 7.06
CA SER A 50 -0.82 -21.32 7.86
C SER A 50 -1.46 -22.53 8.52
N THR A 51 -2.49 -22.33 9.34
CA THR A 51 -3.05 -23.44 10.15
C THR A 51 -3.91 -24.41 9.35
N ALA A 52 -4.87 -23.92 8.55
CA ALA A 52 -5.82 -24.79 7.84
C ALA A 52 -5.20 -25.40 6.57
N LEU A 53 -4.50 -24.59 5.78
CA LEU A 53 -3.94 -25.00 4.49
C LEU A 53 -2.48 -25.49 4.57
N GLY A 54 -1.71 -25.05 5.56
CA GLY A 54 -0.28 -25.37 5.66
C GLY A 54 0.58 -24.80 4.53
N TRP A 55 0.12 -23.76 3.83
CA TRP A 55 0.82 -23.20 2.68
C TRP A 55 2.01 -22.32 3.08
N PHE A 56 1.86 -21.54 4.15
CA PHE A 56 2.87 -20.59 4.61
C PHE A 56 3.14 -20.72 6.11
N PRO A 57 4.35 -20.36 6.57
CA PRO A 57 4.65 -20.23 8.00
C PRO A 57 3.80 -19.12 8.64
N GLY A 58 3.36 -19.37 9.88
CA GLY A 58 2.47 -18.45 10.61
C GLY A 58 3.19 -17.44 11.50
N TYR A 59 4.48 -17.65 11.78
CA TYR A 59 5.28 -16.79 12.67
C TYR A 59 6.78 -16.95 12.40
N GLY A 60 7.56 -15.97 12.85
CA GLY A 60 9.03 -15.95 12.76
C GLY A 60 9.56 -15.60 11.37
N ILE A 61 10.90 -15.57 11.24
CA ILE A 61 11.60 -15.22 9.99
C ILE A 61 12.16 -16.45 9.27
N TYR A 62 12.44 -17.51 10.02
CA TYR A 62 13.05 -18.74 9.54
C TYR A 62 12.44 -19.96 10.20
N SER A 63 12.38 -21.07 9.46
CA SER A 63 11.95 -22.37 9.97
C SER A 63 12.98 -22.92 10.97
N PRO A 64 12.54 -23.49 12.11
CA PRO A 64 13.45 -24.14 13.06
C PRO A 64 14.24 -25.28 12.40
N GLY A 65 15.57 -25.25 12.50
CA GLY A 65 16.44 -26.30 11.95
C GLY A 65 16.83 -26.17 10.47
N ALA A 66 16.52 -25.04 9.82
CA ALA A 66 16.93 -24.79 8.43
C ALA A 66 18.48 -24.74 8.30
N SER A 67 19.06 -25.80 7.74
CA SER A 67 20.51 -25.92 7.46
C SER A 67 20.87 -25.34 6.08
N ILE A 68 21.24 -24.06 6.11
CA ILE A 68 22.27 -23.32 5.35
C ILE A 68 22.67 -23.83 3.94
N GLY A 69 21.79 -23.62 2.96
CA GLY A 69 22.19 -23.17 1.61
C GLY A 69 21.81 -21.70 1.44
N SER A 70 22.60 -20.90 0.70
CA SER A 70 22.29 -19.47 0.51
C SER A 70 20.94 -19.24 -0.18
N THR A 71 20.57 -20.13 -1.11
CA THR A 71 19.31 -20.04 -1.86
C THR A 71 18.11 -20.51 -1.05
N ASP A 72 18.25 -21.59 -0.28
CA ASP A 72 17.16 -22.14 0.53
C ASP A 72 16.78 -21.19 1.67
N LYS A 73 17.76 -20.49 2.25
CA LYS A 73 17.54 -19.46 3.27
C LYS A 73 16.73 -18.29 2.73
N ILE A 74 16.96 -17.89 1.47
CA ILE A 74 16.20 -16.80 0.84
C ILE A 74 14.76 -17.25 0.57
N LEU A 75 14.56 -18.47 0.08
CA LEU A 75 13.22 -19.00 -0.17
C LEU A 75 12.41 -19.14 1.12
N ASP A 76 13.03 -19.63 2.19
CA ASP A 76 12.41 -19.74 3.51
C ASP A 76 12.02 -18.36 4.04
N TYR A 77 12.92 -17.38 3.96
CA TYR A 77 12.62 -15.99 4.33
C TYR A 77 11.43 -15.42 3.54
N LEU A 78 11.39 -15.60 2.22
CA LEU A 78 10.29 -15.11 1.38
C LEU A 78 8.95 -15.78 1.71
N ARG A 79 8.97 -17.06 2.10
CA ARG A 79 7.77 -17.76 2.57
C ARG A 79 7.25 -17.19 3.88
N HIS A 80 8.13 -16.89 4.84
CA HIS A 80 7.75 -16.24 6.10
C HIS A 80 7.29 -14.79 5.89
N LEU A 81 7.83 -14.09 4.89
CA LEU A 81 7.48 -12.72 4.55
C LEU A 81 6.08 -12.61 3.89
N ALA A 82 5.61 -13.68 3.25
CA ALA A 82 4.41 -13.64 2.40
C ALA A 82 3.15 -13.18 3.15
N LEU A 83 2.86 -13.77 4.31
CA LEU A 83 1.65 -13.44 5.09
C LEU A 83 1.73 -12.04 5.76
N PRO A 84 2.84 -11.64 6.40
CA PRO A 84 2.99 -10.26 6.89
C PRO A 84 2.79 -9.22 5.80
N VAL A 85 3.42 -9.42 4.64
CA VAL A 85 3.29 -8.50 3.50
C VAL A 85 1.88 -8.50 2.96
N ALA A 86 1.22 -9.65 2.85
CA ALA A 86 -0.16 -9.73 2.41
C ALA A 86 -1.11 -9.00 3.38
N ALA A 87 -0.92 -9.15 4.69
CA ALA A 87 -1.75 -8.49 5.70
C ALA A 87 -1.69 -6.96 5.58
N VAL A 88 -0.48 -6.40 5.49
CA VAL A 88 -0.28 -4.96 5.29
C VAL A 88 -0.80 -4.53 3.92
N ALA A 89 -0.48 -5.28 2.86
CA ALA A 89 -0.82 -4.90 1.50
C ALA A 89 -2.33 -4.88 1.27
N LEU A 90 -3.08 -5.87 1.76
CA LEU A 90 -4.53 -5.95 1.57
C LEU A 90 -5.27 -4.77 2.20
N GLY A 91 -4.91 -4.38 3.43
CA GLY A 91 -5.48 -3.19 4.09
C GLY A 91 -5.22 -1.91 3.29
N LEU A 92 -3.97 -1.73 2.84
CA LEU A 92 -3.58 -0.59 2.02
C LEU A 92 -4.24 -0.59 0.62
N ILE A 93 -4.41 -1.76 -0.01
CA ILE A 93 -5.12 -1.88 -1.30
C ILE A 93 -6.53 -1.33 -1.15
N GLY A 94 -7.24 -1.68 -0.07
CA GLY A 94 -8.60 -1.19 0.18
C GLY A 94 -8.65 0.34 0.20
N GLN A 95 -7.71 0.98 0.90
CA GLN A 95 -7.58 2.43 0.95
C GLN A 95 -7.31 3.04 -0.44
N TYR A 96 -6.31 2.50 -1.16
CA TYR A 96 -5.92 2.99 -2.47
C TYR A 96 -7.05 2.89 -3.49
N VAL A 97 -7.79 1.78 -3.51
CA VAL A 97 -8.92 1.60 -4.45
C VAL A 97 -9.98 2.66 -4.20
N VAL A 98 -10.38 2.89 -2.95
CA VAL A 98 -11.43 3.86 -2.60
C VAL A 98 -11.04 5.26 -3.07
N VAL A 99 -9.82 5.70 -2.75
CA VAL A 99 -9.36 7.05 -3.09
C VAL A 99 -9.12 7.20 -4.60
N ALA A 100 -8.47 6.23 -5.24
CA ALA A 100 -8.19 6.28 -6.68
C ALA A 100 -9.47 6.23 -7.51
N ARG A 101 -10.46 5.44 -7.09
CA ARG A 101 -11.76 5.37 -7.75
C ARG A 101 -12.50 6.69 -7.64
N ALA A 102 -12.49 7.34 -6.48
CA ALA A 102 -13.10 8.65 -6.28
C ALA A 102 -12.45 9.70 -7.18
N ALA A 103 -11.11 9.82 -7.12
CA ALA A 103 -10.34 10.77 -7.94
C ALA A 103 -10.58 10.57 -9.45
N MET A 104 -10.60 9.32 -9.93
CA MET A 104 -10.91 9.04 -11.34
C MET A 104 -12.35 9.40 -11.70
N SER A 105 -13.30 9.16 -10.80
CA SER A 105 -14.71 9.49 -11.05
C SER A 105 -14.92 10.99 -11.24
N ASP A 106 -14.24 11.81 -10.42
CA ASP A 106 -14.30 13.27 -10.52
C ASP A 106 -13.66 13.76 -11.82
N VAL A 107 -12.48 13.23 -12.15
CA VAL A 107 -11.74 13.55 -13.38
C VAL A 107 -12.54 13.22 -14.65
N VAL A 108 -13.30 12.13 -14.68
CA VAL A 108 -14.11 11.76 -15.85
C VAL A 108 -15.26 12.75 -16.09
N THR A 109 -15.71 13.46 -15.06
CA THR A 109 -16.79 14.47 -15.15
C THR A 109 -16.32 15.86 -15.55
N GLU A 110 -15.02 16.08 -15.71
CA GLU A 110 -14.44 17.37 -16.07
C GLU A 110 -14.66 17.78 -17.54
N ASP A 111 -14.82 19.08 -17.80
CA ASP A 111 -15.13 19.63 -19.13
C ASP A 111 -14.06 19.33 -20.20
N TYR A 112 -12.79 19.22 -19.78
CA TYR A 112 -11.70 18.87 -20.71
C TYR A 112 -11.84 17.44 -21.25
N MET A 113 -12.53 16.55 -20.54
CA MET A 113 -12.81 15.18 -21.02
C MET A 113 -13.89 15.18 -22.11
N VAL A 114 -14.92 16.02 -21.97
CA VAL A 114 -15.93 16.24 -23.02
C VAL A 114 -15.26 16.82 -24.26
N THR A 115 -14.38 17.81 -24.08
CA THR A 115 -13.61 18.42 -25.15
C THR A 115 -12.68 17.41 -25.85
N ALA A 116 -12.01 16.55 -25.09
CA ALA A 116 -11.17 15.49 -25.65
C ALA A 116 -11.98 14.50 -26.49
N ARG A 117 -13.19 14.14 -26.05
CA ARG A 117 -14.12 13.30 -26.82
C ARG A 117 -14.58 14.01 -28.11
N ALA A 118 -14.90 15.30 -28.05
CA ALA A 118 -15.28 16.09 -29.22
C ALA A 118 -14.16 16.21 -30.26
N LYS A 119 -12.89 16.19 -29.81
CA LYS A 119 -11.70 16.13 -30.68
C LYS A 119 -11.46 14.74 -31.31
N GLY A 120 -12.30 13.74 -31.02
CA GLY A 120 -12.20 12.39 -31.58
C GLY A 120 -11.19 11.48 -30.89
N LEU A 121 -10.73 11.81 -29.67
CA LEU A 121 -9.82 10.92 -28.95
C LEU A 121 -10.52 9.60 -28.57
N THR A 122 -9.80 8.50 -28.70
CA THR A 122 -10.31 7.18 -28.27
C THR A 122 -10.39 7.09 -26.75
N ASN A 123 -11.22 6.18 -26.24
CA ASN A 123 -11.33 5.93 -24.79
C ASN A 123 -9.97 5.62 -24.14
N GLY A 124 -9.09 4.88 -24.81
CA GLY A 124 -7.75 4.58 -24.31
C GLY A 124 -6.85 5.83 -24.28
N GLN A 125 -6.94 6.70 -25.29
CA GLN A 125 -6.18 7.95 -25.31
C GLN A 125 -6.65 8.91 -24.22
N MET A 126 -7.98 9.04 -24.04
CA MET A 126 -8.55 9.85 -22.96
C MET A 126 -8.13 9.33 -21.58
N LEU A 127 -8.20 8.00 -21.37
CA LEU A 127 -7.77 7.37 -20.12
C LEU A 127 -6.29 7.64 -19.82
N MET A 128 -5.39 7.32 -20.75
CA MET A 128 -3.95 7.35 -20.48
C MET A 128 -3.35 8.78 -20.51
N ARG A 129 -3.79 9.64 -21.44
CA ARG A 129 -3.20 10.98 -21.63
C ARG A 129 -3.82 12.05 -20.74
N HIS A 130 -5.10 11.89 -20.37
CA HIS A 130 -5.83 12.92 -19.62
C HIS A 130 -6.28 12.40 -18.25
N ALA A 131 -7.04 11.32 -18.20
CA ALA A 131 -7.68 10.93 -16.95
C ALA A 131 -6.68 10.42 -15.90
N PHE A 132 -5.80 9.48 -16.29
CA PHE A 132 -4.82 8.86 -15.40
C PHE A 132 -3.89 9.90 -14.74
N ARG A 133 -3.29 10.80 -15.53
CA ARG A 133 -2.34 11.80 -15.01
C ARG A 133 -2.98 12.73 -13.99
N ASN A 134 -4.20 13.19 -14.23
CA ASN A 134 -4.90 14.08 -13.32
C ASN A 134 -5.42 13.34 -12.07
N ALA A 135 -5.88 12.10 -12.21
CA ALA A 135 -6.35 11.29 -11.08
C ALA A 135 -5.22 10.82 -10.15
N MET A 136 -3.97 10.81 -10.62
CA MET A 136 -2.78 10.45 -9.82
C MET A 136 -2.37 11.54 -8.82
N LEU A 137 -2.75 12.80 -9.04
CA LEU A 137 -2.35 13.92 -8.19
C LEU A 137 -2.73 13.72 -6.69
N PRO A 138 -3.98 13.40 -6.32
CA PRO A 138 -4.30 13.14 -4.91
C PRO A 138 -3.69 11.84 -4.37
N LEU A 139 -3.32 10.91 -5.25
CA LEU A 139 -2.75 9.61 -4.84
C LEU A 139 -1.30 9.72 -4.40
N VAL A 140 -0.54 10.70 -4.90
CA VAL A 140 0.86 10.88 -4.51
C VAL A 140 0.95 11.22 -3.01
N THR A 141 0.13 12.15 -2.49
CA THR A 141 0.06 12.40 -1.03
C THR A 141 -0.25 11.13 -0.25
N LEU A 142 -1.21 10.34 -0.71
CA LEU A 142 -1.61 9.10 -0.05
C LEU A 142 -0.48 8.06 -0.03
N ILE A 143 0.27 7.96 -1.13
CA ILE A 143 1.43 7.07 -1.24
C ILE A 143 2.48 7.48 -0.21
N THR A 144 2.74 8.78 -0.06
CA THR A 144 3.74 9.29 0.87
C THR A 144 3.38 9.04 2.33
N LEU A 145 2.12 9.30 2.70
CA LEU A 145 1.60 9.01 4.04
C LEU A 145 1.74 7.53 4.39
N ASN A 146 1.38 6.65 3.45
CA ASN A 146 1.48 5.20 3.66
C ASN A 146 2.92 4.69 3.64
N LEU A 147 3.83 5.33 2.93
CA LEU A 147 5.25 5.01 3.01
C LEU A 147 5.78 5.28 4.43
N GLY A 148 5.39 6.42 5.02
CA GLY A 148 5.67 6.72 6.43
C GLY A 148 5.14 5.65 7.37
N TYR A 149 3.90 5.19 7.18
CA TYR A 149 3.31 4.09 7.96
C TYR A 149 4.12 2.78 7.85
N VAL A 150 4.52 2.38 6.64
CA VAL A 150 5.28 1.14 6.43
C VAL A 150 6.68 1.24 7.04
N VAL A 151 7.34 2.39 6.95
CA VAL A 151 8.68 2.61 7.55
C VAL A 151 8.61 2.70 9.06
N ALA A 152 7.55 3.28 9.63
CA ALA A 152 7.29 3.28 11.08
C ALA A 152 7.13 1.89 11.68
N GLY A 153 6.92 0.88 10.83
CA GLY A 153 6.64 -0.48 11.23
C GLY A 153 5.14 -0.68 11.42
N ALA A 154 4.63 -1.78 10.87
CA ALA A 154 3.25 -2.18 11.07
C ALA A 154 3.15 -2.91 12.42
N ILE A 155 3.31 -2.18 13.53
CA ILE A 155 3.50 -2.71 14.90
C ILE A 155 2.58 -3.90 15.19
N THR A 156 1.29 -3.76 14.89
CA THR A 156 0.30 -4.78 15.19
C THR A 156 0.44 -6.02 14.31
N VAL A 157 0.85 -5.87 13.05
CA VAL A 157 1.14 -6.99 12.14
C VAL A 157 2.44 -7.67 12.53
N GLU A 158 3.49 -6.89 12.84
CA GLU A 158 4.77 -7.40 13.33
C GLU A 158 4.59 -8.26 14.58
N ALA A 159 3.75 -7.80 15.52
CA ALA A 159 3.42 -8.55 16.73
C ALA A 159 2.72 -9.90 16.43
N VAL A 160 1.74 -9.91 15.51
CA VAL A 160 1.01 -11.14 15.14
C VAL A 160 1.93 -12.20 14.54
N PHE A 161 2.87 -11.79 13.69
CA PHE A 161 3.79 -12.72 13.01
C PHE A 161 5.10 -12.94 13.78
N ALA A 162 5.28 -12.35 14.97
CA ALA A 162 6.55 -12.31 15.68
C ALA A 162 7.72 -11.88 14.76
N TRP A 163 7.46 -10.89 13.90
CA TRP A 163 8.41 -10.36 12.95
C TRP A 163 9.22 -9.23 13.59
N PRO A 164 10.55 -9.31 13.66
CA PRO A 164 11.34 -8.23 14.23
C PRO A 164 11.42 -7.07 13.25
N GLY A 165 10.68 -6.01 13.55
CA GLY A 165 10.70 -4.75 12.81
C GLY A 165 10.91 -3.55 13.72
N ILE A 166 10.91 -2.37 13.12
CA ILE A 166 11.05 -1.09 13.82
C ILE A 166 9.88 -0.88 14.78
N GLY A 167 8.69 -1.38 14.43
CA GLY A 167 7.51 -1.28 15.28
C GLY A 167 7.67 -2.04 16.59
N GLY A 168 8.11 -3.30 16.50
CA GLY A 168 8.45 -4.13 17.66
C GLY A 168 9.55 -3.50 18.53
N LEU A 169 10.61 -3.00 17.91
CA LEU A 169 11.72 -2.31 18.60
C LEU A 169 11.24 -1.06 19.35
N THR A 170 10.30 -0.31 18.77
CA THR A 170 9.70 0.87 19.41
C THR A 170 8.95 0.49 20.68
N VAL A 171 8.17 -0.59 20.64
CA VAL A 171 7.42 -1.08 21.80
C VAL A 171 8.37 -1.58 22.90
N GLU A 172 9.42 -2.30 22.52
CA GLU A 172 10.45 -2.76 23.45
C GLU A 172 11.16 -1.59 24.15
N ALA A 173 11.64 -0.61 23.38
CA ALA A 173 12.31 0.58 23.91
C ALA A 173 11.37 1.41 24.80
N LEU A 174 10.09 1.50 24.46
CA LEU A 174 9.09 2.20 25.26
C LEU A 174 8.88 1.51 26.62
N ASN A 175 8.76 0.19 26.65
CA ASN A 175 8.61 -0.58 27.88
C ASN A 175 9.86 -0.54 28.76
N ALA A 176 11.04 -0.60 28.13
CA ALA A 176 12.34 -0.48 28.80
C ALA A 176 12.67 0.96 29.23
N ARG A 177 11.87 1.95 28.81
CA ARG A 177 12.14 3.39 28.96
C ARG A 177 13.51 3.79 28.40
N ASP A 178 13.91 3.16 27.31
CA ASP A 178 15.15 3.44 26.59
C ASP A 178 14.96 4.66 25.68
N TYR A 179 15.05 5.84 26.30
CA TYR A 179 14.90 7.12 25.60
C TYR A 179 15.92 7.31 24.46
N PRO A 180 17.21 6.95 24.60
CA PRO A 180 18.16 7.01 23.48
C PRO A 180 17.71 6.21 22.25
N VAL A 181 17.25 4.97 22.42
CA VAL A 181 16.76 4.16 21.31
C VAL A 181 15.51 4.77 20.69
N LEU A 182 14.55 5.23 21.50
CA LEU A 182 13.35 5.92 21.00
C LEU A 182 13.69 7.18 20.19
N GLN A 183 14.64 7.99 20.66
CA GLN A 183 15.11 9.18 19.94
C GLN A 183 15.74 8.80 18.59
N GLY A 184 16.55 7.74 18.56
CA GLY A 184 17.13 7.21 17.32
C GLY A 184 16.09 6.73 16.33
N ILE A 185 15.07 5.99 16.81
CA ILE A 185 13.93 5.55 15.99
C ILE A 185 13.19 6.77 15.44
N PHE A 186 12.79 7.72 16.28
CA PHE A 186 12.05 8.90 15.83
C PHE A 186 12.84 9.76 14.84
N LEU A 187 14.16 9.89 15.02
CA LEU A 187 15.02 10.57 14.07
C LEU A 187 15.01 9.85 12.71
N LEU A 188 15.19 8.52 12.68
CA LEU A 188 15.14 7.71 11.47
C LEU A 188 13.78 7.83 10.76
N LEU A 189 12.68 7.79 11.51
CA LEU A 189 11.33 7.96 10.96
C LEU A 189 11.14 9.36 10.38
N GLY A 190 11.55 10.40 11.10
CA GLY A 190 11.48 11.78 10.64
C GLY A 190 12.26 12.00 9.34
N VAL A 191 13.52 11.54 9.29
CA VAL A 191 14.35 11.62 8.08
C VAL A 191 13.71 10.86 6.92
N SER A 192 13.20 9.65 7.17
CA SER A 192 12.56 8.83 6.13
C SER A 192 11.32 9.49 5.56
N ILE A 193 10.49 10.10 6.40
CA ILE A 193 9.29 10.83 5.99
C ILE A 193 9.67 12.08 5.17
N VAL A 194 10.68 12.84 5.60
CA VAL A 194 11.16 14.01 4.85
C VAL A 194 11.68 13.60 3.48
N VAL A 195 12.49 12.53 3.39
CA VAL A 195 12.98 12.00 2.11
C VAL A 195 11.82 11.52 1.23
N ALA A 196 10.82 10.84 1.80
CA ALA A 196 9.66 10.38 1.07
C ALA A 196 8.81 11.55 0.52
N ASN A 197 8.58 12.59 1.32
CA ASN A 197 7.90 13.82 0.89
C ASN A 197 8.68 14.51 -0.22
N LEU A 198 10.01 14.65 -0.08
CA LEU A 198 10.83 15.25 -1.13
C LEU A 198 10.74 14.47 -2.45
N LEU A 199 10.80 13.13 -2.39
CA LEU A 199 10.62 12.29 -3.58
C LEU A 199 9.22 12.45 -4.20
N ALA A 200 8.19 12.64 -3.37
CA ALA A 200 6.83 12.87 -3.82
C ALA A 200 6.68 14.24 -4.49
N ASP A 201 7.26 15.30 -3.92
CA ASP A 201 7.26 16.65 -4.50
C ASP A 201 8.00 16.69 -5.84
N LEU A 202 9.13 15.98 -5.95
CA LEU A 202 9.83 15.80 -7.22
C LEU A 202 8.97 15.02 -8.23
N ALA A 203 8.27 13.98 -7.79
CA ALA A 203 7.33 13.24 -8.64
C ALA A 203 6.17 14.14 -9.09
N TYR A 204 5.63 14.98 -8.22
CA TYR A 204 4.62 15.98 -8.58
C TYR A 204 5.12 16.92 -9.67
N GLY A 205 6.35 17.44 -9.57
CA GLY A 205 6.97 18.27 -10.60
C GLY A 205 7.08 17.60 -11.98
N ILE A 206 7.18 16.27 -12.02
CA ILE A 206 7.23 15.48 -13.26
C ILE A 206 5.81 15.14 -13.77
N LEU A 207 4.87 14.86 -12.85
CA LEU A 207 3.51 14.47 -13.19
C LEU A 207 2.63 15.66 -13.57
N ASP A 208 2.82 16.83 -12.95
CA ASP A 208 2.03 18.03 -13.19
C ASP A 208 2.75 19.00 -14.16
N PRO A 209 2.31 19.08 -15.43
CA PRO A 209 2.87 20.02 -16.39
C PRO A 209 2.50 21.50 -16.13
N ARG A 210 1.60 21.81 -15.16
CA ARG A 210 1.18 23.19 -14.85
C ARG A 210 2.19 23.96 -14.00
N ILE A 211 3.09 23.26 -13.29
CA ILE A 211 4.16 23.85 -12.46
C ILE A 211 5.27 24.47 -13.34
N ARG A 212 5.23 24.23 -14.65
CA ARG A 212 6.16 24.76 -15.66
C ARG A 212 5.70 26.05 -16.35
N GLN A 213 4.58 26.64 -15.92
CA GLN A 213 4.12 27.97 -16.35
C GLN A 213 4.38 28.99 -15.25
#